data_AF-A0A4V2B368-F1
#
_entry.id   AF-A0A4V2B368-F1
#
_cell.length_a   1.000
_cell.length_b   1.000
_cell.length_c   1.000
_cell.angle_alpha   90.00
_cell.angle_beta   90.00
_cell.angle_gamma   90.00
#
_symmetry.space_group_name_H-M   'P 1'
#
loop_
_entity.id
_entity.type
_entity.pdbx_description
1 polymer ?
#
loop_
_entity_poly.entity_id
_entity_poly.type
_entity_poly.pdbx_seq_one_letter_code
_entity_poly.pdbx_strand_id
1 'polypeptide(L)'
;MNRLLAGLVCLLLAAAVAPLGAQQRPYEDGPVIVVTAVKVMDGQFENYMEYLNGTWRKSMEASKEAGLVAEYRVYSAQAHDPDEADLYLVTTYPNMAAFDGLDAKMDPIMAKVTRMNYRQADEASGKRVVMRTILGSQIMRELVFK
;
A
#
# COMPACT_ATOMS: atom_id res chain seq x y z
N MET A 1 -54.66 9.18 -30.40
CA MET A 1 -53.34 9.26 -31.08
C MET A 1 -52.19 9.71 -30.16
N ASN A 2 -52.38 10.64 -29.21
CA ASN A 2 -51.27 11.20 -28.42
C ASN A 2 -50.60 10.25 -27.39
N ARG A 3 -51.29 9.22 -26.89
CA ARG A 3 -50.70 8.28 -25.90
C ARG A 3 -49.77 7.24 -26.52
N LEU A 4 -50.03 6.87 -27.78
CA LEU A 4 -49.20 5.96 -28.56
C LEU A 4 -47.91 6.63 -29.05
N LEU A 5 -47.98 7.90 -29.46
CA LEU A 5 -46.79 8.69 -29.77
C LEU A 5 -45.89 8.92 -28.54
N ALA A 6 -46.47 9.20 -27.36
CA ALA A 6 -45.70 9.37 -26.13
C ALA A 6 -44.96 8.09 -25.71
N GLY A 7 -45.60 6.92 -25.84
CA GLY A 7 -44.97 5.63 -25.55
C GLY A 7 -43.82 5.27 -26.51
N LEU A 8 -43.95 5.62 -27.79
CA LEU A 8 -42.91 5.39 -28.79
C LEU A 8 -41.66 6.24 -28.53
N VAL A 9 -41.85 7.50 -28.11
CA VAL A 9 -40.76 8.42 -27.77
C VAL A 9 -40.00 7.95 -26.53
N CYS A 10 -40.69 7.44 -25.50
CA CYS A 10 -40.04 6.87 -24.31
C CYS A 10 -39.25 5.59 -24.63
N LEU A 11 -39.73 4.73 -25.54
CA LEU A 11 -39.00 3.52 -25.96
C LEU A 11 -37.74 3.87 -26.76
N LEU A 12 -37.79 4.90 -27.60
CA LEU A 12 -36.65 5.38 -28.39
C LEU A 12 -35.58 6.05 -27.52
N LEU A 13 -35.97 6.74 -26.44
CA LEU A 13 -35.06 7.31 -25.45
C LEU A 13 -34.37 6.22 -24.60
N ALA A 14 -35.03 5.11 -24.31
CA ALA A 14 -34.43 3.98 -23.59
C ALA A 14 -33.42 3.20 -24.45
N ALA A 15 -33.62 3.14 -25.77
CA ALA A 15 -32.71 2.48 -26.71
C ALA A 15 -31.44 3.29 -27.02
N ALA A 16 -31.42 4.60 -26.72
CA ALA A 16 -30.26 5.47 -26.94
C ALA A 16 -29.21 5.39 -25.82
N VAL A 17 -29.49 4.66 -24.73
CA VAL A 17 -28.52 4.38 -23.66
C VAL A 17 -27.75 3.10 -23.99
N ALA A 18 -27.19 3.02 -25.20
CA ALA A 18 -26.09 2.10 -25.41
C ALA A 18 -24.98 2.53 -24.45
N PRO A 19 -24.42 1.64 -23.62
CA PRO A 19 -23.26 2.00 -22.83
C PRO A 19 -22.19 2.48 -23.83
N LEU A 20 -21.91 3.78 -23.86
CA LEU A 20 -20.71 4.30 -24.51
C LEU A 20 -19.59 3.42 -24.01
N GLY A 21 -19.02 2.63 -24.93
CA GLY A 21 -18.19 1.48 -24.59
C GLY A 21 -17.24 1.85 -23.47
N ALA A 22 -17.35 1.15 -22.34
CA ALA A 22 -16.28 1.10 -21.37
C ALA A 22 -15.05 0.74 -22.21
N GLN A 23 -14.19 1.72 -22.47
CA GLN A 23 -13.06 1.54 -23.36
C GLN A 23 -12.28 0.37 -22.79
N GLN A 24 -12.29 -0.77 -23.49
CA GLN A 24 -11.69 -1.99 -22.98
C GLN A 24 -10.20 -1.71 -22.86
N ARG A 25 -9.77 -1.34 -21.66
CA ARG A 25 -8.37 -1.20 -21.35
C ARG A 25 -7.74 -2.59 -21.55
N PRO A 26 -6.54 -2.68 -22.16
CA PRO A 26 -5.81 -3.94 -22.29
C PRO A 26 -5.20 -4.39 -20.96
N TYR A 27 -5.59 -3.77 -19.84
CA TYR A 27 -5.13 -4.08 -18.49
C TYR A 27 -6.27 -3.85 -17.48
N GLU A 28 -6.06 -4.40 -16.28
CA GLU A 28 -6.90 -4.24 -15.09
C GLU A 28 -6.06 -3.72 -13.92
N ASP A 29 -6.73 -3.11 -12.94
CA ASP A 29 -6.09 -2.64 -11.72
C ASP A 29 -5.79 -3.84 -10.81
N GLY A 30 -4.50 -4.06 -10.52
CA GLY A 30 -4.01 -5.14 -9.68
C GLY A 30 -3.73 -4.72 -8.23
N PRO A 31 -2.89 -5.50 -7.54
CA PRO A 31 -2.38 -5.17 -6.21
C PRO A 31 -1.74 -3.77 -6.12
N VAL A 32 -1.71 -3.24 -4.90
CA VAL A 32 -1.11 -1.93 -4.61
C VAL A 32 0.18 -2.14 -3.85
N ILE A 33 1.27 -1.59 -4.36
CA ILE A 33 2.61 -1.70 -3.81
C ILE A 33 2.97 -0.38 -3.13
N VAL A 34 3.39 -0.44 -1.87
CA VAL A 34 3.98 0.69 -1.15
C VAL A 34 5.47 0.43 -0.99
N VAL A 35 6.28 1.32 -1.55
CA VAL A 35 7.74 1.28 -1.46
C VAL A 35 8.18 2.38 -0.52
N THR A 36 8.88 2.03 0.56
CA THR A 36 9.50 3.00 1.47
C THR A 36 11.00 2.98 1.25
N ALA A 37 11.54 4.12 0.83
CA ALA A 37 12.96 4.34 0.59
C ALA A 37 13.66 4.72 1.90
N VAL A 38 14.72 3.98 2.24
CA VAL A 38 15.42 4.14 3.52
C VAL A 38 16.91 4.31 3.30
N LYS A 39 17.43 5.40 3.84
CA LYS A 39 18.87 5.62 4.04
C LYS A 39 19.25 5.11 5.42
N VAL A 40 20.27 4.26 5.51
CA VAL A 40 20.78 3.77 6.79
C VAL A 40 21.92 4.70 7.23
N MET A 41 21.94 5.06 8.51
CA MET A 41 23.03 5.88 9.06
C MET A 41 24.33 5.07 9.12
N ASP A 42 25.47 5.74 9.00
CA ASP A 42 26.79 5.12 9.01
C ASP A 42 26.99 4.17 10.21
N GLY A 43 27.42 2.95 9.94
CA GLY A 43 27.64 1.92 10.95
C GLY A 43 26.36 1.33 11.57
N GLN A 44 25.16 1.70 11.11
CA GLN A 44 23.89 1.25 11.69
C GLN A 44 23.18 0.16 10.89
N PHE A 45 23.80 -0.35 9.82
CA PHE A 45 23.18 -1.35 8.94
C PHE A 45 22.70 -2.58 9.70
N GLU A 46 23.58 -3.21 10.48
CA GLU A 46 23.23 -4.42 11.25
C GLU A 46 22.18 -4.15 12.32
N ASN A 47 22.29 -3.03 13.05
CA ASN A 47 21.29 -2.62 14.05
C ASN A 47 19.91 -2.44 13.41
N TYR A 48 19.87 -1.85 12.22
CA TYR A 48 18.63 -1.65 11.52
C TYR A 48 18.05 -2.97 10.97
N MET A 49 18.90 -3.86 10.44
CA MET A 49 18.48 -5.18 10.00
C MET A 49 17.98 -6.06 11.15
N GLU A 50 18.56 -5.96 12.35
CA GLU A 50 18.05 -6.64 13.55
C GLU A 50 16.65 -6.13 13.92
N TYR A 51 16.44 -4.82 13.90
CA TYR A 51 15.10 -4.25 14.08
C TYR A 51 14.11 -4.76 13.03
N LEU A 52 14.53 -4.83 11.76
CA LEU A 52 13.68 -5.33 10.68
C LEU A 52 13.32 -6.80 10.88
N ASN A 53 14.29 -7.65 11.19
CA ASN A 53 14.10 -9.07 11.43
C ASN A 53 13.26 -9.38 12.68
N GLY A 54 13.31 -8.48 13.66
CA GLY A 54 12.54 -8.54 14.90
C GLY A 54 11.15 -7.93 14.75
N THR A 55 10.99 -6.69 15.20
CA THR A 55 9.69 -6.07 15.43
C THR A 55 8.94 -5.82 14.12
N TRP A 56 9.63 -5.31 13.09
CA TRP A 56 8.98 -4.99 11.81
C TRP A 56 8.45 -6.25 11.12
N ARG A 57 9.28 -7.30 10.98
CA ARG A 57 8.87 -8.57 10.36
C ARG A 57 7.68 -9.20 11.07
N LYS A 58 7.70 -9.26 12.41
CA LYS A 58 6.55 -9.76 13.19
C LYS A 58 5.26 -8.98 12.91
N SER A 59 5.38 -7.68 12.71
CA SER A 59 4.24 -6.82 12.36
C SER A 59 3.72 -7.12 10.95
N MET A 60 4.62 -7.32 9.98
CA MET A 60 4.26 -7.68 8.61
C MET A 60 3.61 -9.07 8.54
N GLU A 61 4.14 -10.07 9.24
CA GLU A 61 3.54 -11.41 9.30
C GLU A 61 2.14 -11.37 9.91
N ALA A 62 1.96 -10.69 11.04
CA ALA A 62 0.63 -10.56 11.65
C ALA A 62 -0.36 -9.80 10.73
N SER A 63 0.12 -8.79 9.99
CA SER A 63 -0.71 -8.06 9.02
C SER A 63 -1.09 -8.91 7.80
N LYS A 64 -0.20 -9.84 7.42
CA LYS A 64 -0.45 -10.80 6.36
C LYS A 64 -1.42 -11.89 6.79
N GLU A 65 -1.28 -12.41 8.01
CA GLU A 65 -2.26 -13.34 8.62
C GLU A 65 -3.66 -12.71 8.72
N ALA A 66 -3.74 -11.39 8.97
CA ALA A 66 -4.99 -10.64 8.98
C ALA A 66 -5.56 -10.30 7.58
N GLY A 67 -4.85 -10.66 6.50
CA GLY A 67 -5.25 -10.39 5.12
C GLY A 67 -5.16 -8.93 4.69
N LEU A 68 -4.54 -8.06 5.50
CA LEU A 68 -4.35 -6.64 5.17
C LEU A 68 -3.17 -6.45 4.21
N VAL A 69 -2.13 -7.25 4.40
CA VAL A 69 -0.93 -7.27 3.55
C VAL A 69 -0.93 -8.60 2.77
N ALA A 70 -0.79 -8.53 1.45
CA ALA A 70 -0.61 -9.73 0.63
C ALA A 70 0.83 -10.23 0.73
N GLU A 71 1.80 -9.32 0.67
CA GLU A 71 3.22 -9.64 0.64
C GLU A 71 4.08 -8.51 1.22
N TYR A 72 5.25 -8.85 1.73
CA TYR A 72 6.29 -7.88 2.06
C TYR A 72 7.66 -8.38 1.62
N ARG A 73 8.55 -7.45 1.27
CA ARG A 73 9.93 -7.68 0.85
C ARG A 73 10.84 -6.57 1.33
N VAL A 74 12.12 -6.89 1.50
CA VAL A 74 13.20 -5.93 1.75
C VAL A 74 14.24 -6.12 0.67
N TYR A 75 14.58 -5.04 -0.02
CA TYR A 75 15.62 -5.04 -1.04
C TYR A 75 16.77 -4.15 -0.57
N SER A 76 18.01 -4.65 -0.73
CA SER A 76 19.18 -3.80 -0.66
C SER A 76 19.43 -3.17 -2.02
N ALA A 77 19.78 -1.90 -2.03
CA ALA A 77 20.21 -1.18 -3.21
C ALA A 77 21.67 -0.76 -3.05
N GLN A 78 22.40 -0.79 -4.17
CA GLN A 78 23.68 -0.11 -4.24
C GLN A 78 23.39 1.32 -4.67
N ALA A 79 23.47 2.25 -3.72
CA ALA A 79 23.30 3.67 -3.97
C ALA A 79 24.38 4.17 -4.94
N HIS A 80 23.96 4.90 -5.97
CA HIS A 80 24.85 5.57 -6.93
C HIS A 80 25.25 6.97 -6.45
N ASP A 81 24.47 7.55 -5.53
CA ASP A 81 24.70 8.85 -4.89
C ASP A 81 24.46 8.75 -3.36
N PRO A 82 25.16 9.54 -2.52
CA PRO A 82 24.97 9.52 -1.06
C PRO A 82 23.53 9.76 -0.60
N ASP A 83 22.70 10.47 -1.36
CA ASP A 83 21.32 10.77 -1.01
C ASP A 83 20.32 9.68 -1.47
N GLU A 84 20.79 8.63 -2.16
CA GLU A 84 19.96 7.49 -2.54
C GLU A 84 19.75 6.50 -1.39
N ALA A 85 18.62 5.78 -1.44
CA ALA A 85 18.28 4.76 -0.46
C ALA A 85 19.24 3.57 -0.52
N ASP A 86 19.61 3.06 0.65
CA ASP A 86 20.36 1.80 0.77
C ASP A 86 19.40 0.60 0.83
N LEU A 87 18.17 0.81 1.31
CA LEU A 87 17.14 -0.21 1.44
C LEU A 87 15.78 0.27 0.92
N TYR A 88 15.03 -0.65 0.30
CA TYR A 88 13.62 -0.48 -0.03
C TYR A 88 12.77 -1.50 0.73
N LEU A 89 11.85 -1.01 1.54
CA LEU A 89 10.83 -1.83 2.19
C LEU A 89 9.57 -1.79 1.33
N VAL A 90 9.18 -2.94 0.81
CA VAL A 90 8.11 -3.07 -0.17
C VAL A 90 6.99 -3.87 0.45
N THR A 91 5.80 -3.27 0.52
CA THR A 91 4.59 -3.90 1.06
C THR A 91 3.52 -3.93 -0.02
N THR A 92 3.00 -5.11 -0.33
CA THR A 92 1.93 -5.29 -1.30
C THR A 92 0.61 -5.49 -0.57
N TYR A 93 -0.36 -4.65 -0.90
CA TYR A 93 -1.75 -4.70 -0.46
C TYR A 93 -2.61 -5.29 -1.58
N PRO A 94 -3.70 -6.00 -1.24
CA PRO A 94 -4.50 -6.70 -2.26
C PRO A 94 -5.17 -5.76 -3.26
N ASN A 95 -5.49 -4.51 -2.87
CA ASN A 95 -6.12 -3.49 -3.73
C ASN A 95 -6.16 -2.12 -3.00
N MET A 96 -6.65 -1.07 -3.66
CA MET A 96 -6.79 0.27 -3.05
C MET A 96 -7.80 0.31 -1.89
N ALA A 97 -8.82 -0.55 -1.87
CA ALA A 97 -9.81 -0.57 -0.79
C ALA A 97 -9.22 -1.06 0.54
N ALA A 98 -8.06 -1.73 0.51
CA ALA A 98 -7.32 -2.10 1.71
C ALA A 98 -6.92 -0.87 2.56
N PHE A 99 -6.74 0.29 1.92
CA PHE A 99 -6.35 1.53 2.59
C PHE A 99 -7.49 2.18 3.39
N ASP A 100 -8.75 1.88 3.08
CA ASP A 100 -9.89 2.46 3.77
C ASP A 100 -9.92 2.00 5.24
N GLY A 101 -9.73 2.95 6.15
CA GLY A 101 -9.62 2.66 7.59
C GLY A 101 -8.42 1.79 7.96
N LEU A 102 -7.34 1.83 7.18
CA LEU A 102 -6.15 1.01 7.40
C LEU A 102 -5.58 1.17 8.81
N ASP A 103 -5.47 2.39 9.32
CA ASP A 103 -4.94 2.66 10.67
C ASP A 103 -5.75 1.91 11.74
N ALA A 104 -7.09 2.01 11.69
CA ALA A 104 -7.97 1.30 12.63
C ALA A 104 -7.85 -0.23 12.53
N LYS A 105 -7.54 -0.75 11.33
CA LYS A 105 -7.32 -2.19 11.10
C LYS A 105 -5.93 -2.64 11.59
N MET A 106 -4.92 -1.79 11.44
CA MET A 106 -3.51 -2.06 11.78
C MET A 106 -3.22 -1.84 13.27
N ASP A 107 -3.80 -0.84 13.91
CA ASP A 107 -3.61 -0.50 15.32
C ASP A 107 -3.73 -1.69 16.28
N PRO A 108 -4.79 -2.53 16.25
CA PRO A 108 -4.88 -3.68 17.14
C PRO A 108 -3.81 -4.74 16.85
N ILE A 109 -3.38 -4.89 15.60
CA ILE A 109 -2.28 -5.79 15.21
C ILE A 109 -0.97 -5.28 15.77
N MET A 110 -0.67 -3.99 15.56
CA MET A 110 0.54 -3.35 16.05
C MET A 110 0.61 -3.38 17.58
N ALA A 111 -0.50 -3.07 18.26
CA ALA A 111 -0.58 -3.14 19.72
C ALA A 111 -0.34 -4.56 20.24
N LYS A 112 -0.88 -5.60 19.57
CA LYS A 112 -0.65 -7.00 19.93
C LYS A 112 0.82 -7.42 19.73
N VAL A 113 1.43 -7.04 18.61
CA VAL A 113 2.81 -7.43 18.26
C VAL A 113 3.84 -6.70 19.12
N THR A 114 3.68 -5.39 19.27
CA THR A 114 4.68 -4.52 19.93
C THR A 114 4.43 -4.34 21.42
N ARG A 115 3.20 -4.59 21.88
CA ARG A 115 2.72 -4.26 23.23
C ARG A 115 2.82 -2.77 23.56
N MET A 116 2.81 -1.94 22.53
CA MET A 116 2.86 -0.48 22.63
C MET A 116 1.49 0.10 22.30
N ASN A 117 1.13 1.18 22.98
CA ASN A 117 0.05 2.06 22.50
C ASN A 117 0.58 2.99 21.38
N TYR A 118 -0.33 3.72 20.73
CA TYR A 118 -0.01 4.64 19.62
C TYR A 118 1.14 5.60 19.95
N ARG A 119 1.12 6.26 21.12
CA ARG A 119 2.15 7.22 21.53
C ARG A 119 3.51 6.55 21.71
N GLN A 120 3.54 5.37 22.35
CA GLN A 120 4.78 4.61 22.53
C GLN A 120 5.36 4.14 21.18
N ALA A 121 4.50 3.73 20.24
CA ALA A 121 4.93 3.33 18.90
C ALA A 121 5.52 4.51 18.10
N ASP A 122 4.92 5.69 18.22
CA ASP A 122 5.42 6.93 17.63
C ASP A 122 6.78 7.33 18.21
N GLU A 123 6.91 7.37 19.54
CA GLU A 123 8.19 7.63 20.22
C GLU A 123 9.27 6.60 19.83
N ALA A 124 8.91 5.32 19.76
CA ALA A 124 9.82 4.27 19.30
C ALA A 124 10.23 4.49 17.83
N SER A 125 9.36 5.07 17.00
CA SER A 125 9.70 5.48 15.63
C SER A 125 10.69 6.62 15.60
N GLY A 126 10.45 7.67 16.39
CA GLY A 126 11.39 8.79 16.54
C GLY A 126 12.77 8.34 17.00
N LYS A 127 12.87 7.33 17.89
CA LYS A 127 14.15 6.79 18.34
C LYS A 127 14.93 6.06 17.23
N ARG A 128 14.29 5.62 16.15
CA ARG A 128 14.97 4.93 15.03
C ARG A 128 15.73 5.88 14.10
N VAL A 129 15.59 7.20 14.25
CA VAL A 129 16.35 8.18 13.45
C VAL A 129 17.86 8.02 13.61
N VAL A 130 18.32 7.46 14.74
CA VAL A 130 19.74 7.16 14.94
C VAL A 130 20.24 6.03 14.03
N MET A 131 19.34 5.16 13.56
CA MET A 131 19.66 4.03 12.67
C MET A 131 19.38 4.32 11.21
N ARG A 132 18.39 5.19 10.91
CA ARG A 132 17.92 5.41 9.54
C ARG A 132 17.28 6.78 9.34
N THR A 133 17.28 7.23 8.09
CA THR A 133 16.41 8.28 7.57
C THR A 133 15.42 7.67 6.57
N ILE A 134 14.14 8.02 6.69
CA ILE A 134 13.14 7.68 5.66
C ILE A 134 13.19 8.78 4.61
N LEU A 135 13.58 8.44 3.38
CA LEU A 135 13.70 9.40 2.28
C LEU A 135 12.33 9.70 1.66
N GLY A 136 11.40 8.74 1.74
CA GLY A 136 10.04 8.89 1.26
C GLY A 136 9.36 7.56 1.07
N SER A 137 8.08 7.62 0.72
CA SER A 137 7.30 6.45 0.33
C SER A 137 6.52 6.73 -0.95
N GLN A 138 6.42 5.73 -1.81
CA GLN A 138 5.66 5.78 -3.05
C GLN A 138 4.59 4.69 -3.04
N ILE A 139 3.38 5.06 -3.43
CA ILE A 139 2.30 4.11 -3.71
C ILE A 139 2.26 3.87 -5.22
N MET A 140 2.27 2.62 -5.64
CA MET A 140 2.18 2.17 -7.03
C MET A 140 1.04 1.19 -7.15
N ARG A 141 0.26 1.28 -8.22
CA ARG A 141 -0.74 0.27 -8.56
C ARG A 141 -0.21 -0.59 -9.68
N GLU A 142 -0.23 -1.90 -9.50
CA GLU A 142 0.10 -2.84 -10.57
C GLU A 142 -0.98 -2.73 -11.66
N LEU A 143 -0.54 -2.66 -12.91
CA LEU A 143 -1.42 -2.78 -14.08
C LEU A 143 -1.24 -4.17 -14.66
N VAL A 144 -2.26 -5.01 -14.53
CA VAL A 144 -2.23 -6.40 -14.96
C VAL A 144 -2.79 -6.47 -16.37
N PHE A 145 -1.97 -6.86 -17.35
CA PHE A 145 -2.43 -7.01 -18.74
C PHE A 145 -3.43 -8.18 -18.88
N LYS A 146 -4.37 -8.03 -19.81
CA LYS A 146 -5.36 -9.06 -20.17
C LYS A 146 -4.78 -10.14 -21.09
#